data_AF-A0A919GAT5-F1
#
_entry.id   AF-A0A919GAT5-F1
#
_cell.length_a   1.000
_cell.length_b   1.000
_cell.length_c   1.000
_cell.angle_alpha   90.00
_cell.angle_beta   90.00
_cell.angle_gamma   90.00
#
_symmetry.space_group_name_H-M   'P 1'
#
loop_
_entity.id
_entity.type
_entity.pdbx_description
1 polymer ?
#
loop_
_entity_poly.entity_id
_entity_poly.type
_entity_poly.pdbx_seq_one_letter_code
_entity_poly.pdbx_strand_id
1 'polypeptide(L)'
;MGRRKTGKPRRERAAAEYSLRELRPPGYEEWITVAPGMSPDKAAADPLITPGAVGMMRRLARLRPVYGPQVPVQALWLDLAVDEGELLLRRAGGTVGLPVAELAGLLGAPAGRAEDVRAGLHELHARGVVLVEPDEERTVLRVVTARPARPGGRWLFEEEASPAG
;
A
#
# COMPACT_ATOMS: atom_id res chain seq x y z
N MET A 1 -8.74 -58.53 16.78
CA MET A 1 -9.22 -57.16 17.07
C MET A 1 -8.01 -56.22 17.11
N GLY A 2 -7.76 -55.45 16.05
CA GLY A 2 -6.64 -54.49 15.98
C GLY A 2 -7.17 -53.09 15.75
N ARG A 3 -7.17 -52.25 16.79
CA ARG A 3 -7.66 -50.86 16.75
C ARG A 3 -6.73 -50.02 15.86
N ARG A 4 -7.21 -49.54 14.71
CA ARG A 4 -6.51 -48.53 13.90
C ARG A 4 -6.43 -47.23 14.70
N LYS A 5 -5.22 -46.76 15.00
CA LYS A 5 -4.97 -45.44 15.59
C LYS A 5 -5.25 -44.37 14.55
N THR A 6 -6.28 -43.56 14.78
CA THR A 6 -6.59 -42.35 14.04
C THR A 6 -5.45 -41.35 14.23
N GLY A 7 -4.71 -41.06 13.14
CA GLY A 7 -3.68 -40.04 13.13
C GLY A 7 -4.27 -38.68 13.47
N LYS A 8 -3.65 -37.96 14.41
CA LYS A 8 -4.04 -36.59 14.78
C LYS A 8 -4.07 -35.69 13.53
N PRO A 9 -5.03 -34.77 13.41
CA PRO A 9 -5.04 -33.81 12.31
C PRO A 9 -3.77 -32.97 12.38
N ARG A 10 -2.97 -33.02 11.31
CA ARG A 10 -1.83 -32.14 11.10
C ARG A 10 -2.41 -30.71 11.05
N ARG A 11 -2.18 -29.93 12.10
CA ARG A 11 -2.41 -28.48 12.07
C ARG A 11 -1.58 -27.94 10.90
N GLU A 12 -2.23 -27.62 9.79
CA GLU A 12 -1.70 -26.64 8.85
C GLU A 12 -1.43 -25.39 9.67
N ARG A 13 -0.15 -25.10 9.93
CA ARG A 13 0.21 -23.77 10.41
C ARG A 13 -0.24 -22.85 9.29
N ALA A 14 -1.22 -21.99 9.56
CA ALA A 14 -1.51 -20.87 8.69
C ALA A 14 -0.17 -20.25 8.30
N ALA A 15 0.10 -20.14 7.00
CA ALA A 15 1.32 -19.48 6.54
C ALA A 15 1.36 -18.12 7.23
N ALA A 16 2.45 -17.83 7.94
CA ALA A 16 2.58 -16.53 8.59
C ALA A 16 2.46 -15.46 7.49
N GLU A 17 1.38 -14.68 7.53
CA GLU A 17 1.21 -13.56 6.61
C GLU A 17 2.18 -12.47 7.05
N TYR A 18 3.33 -12.40 6.39
CA TYR A 18 4.29 -11.34 6.61
C TYR A 18 3.71 -10.00 6.16
N SER A 19 3.90 -8.96 6.95
CA SER A 19 3.55 -7.59 6.58
C SER A 19 4.41 -7.09 5.40
N LEU A 20 3.96 -6.01 4.75
CA LEU A 20 4.77 -5.32 3.72
C LEU A 20 6.15 -4.94 4.26
N ARG A 21 6.22 -4.48 5.51
CA ARG A 21 7.47 -4.12 6.18
C ARG A 21 8.43 -5.29 6.33
N GLU A 22 7.92 -6.47 6.69
CA GLU A 22 8.75 -7.67 6.85
C GLU A 22 9.23 -8.20 5.49
N LEU A 23 8.40 -8.11 4.46
CA LEU A 23 8.76 -8.57 3.11
C LEU A 23 9.75 -7.66 2.38
N ARG A 24 9.90 -6.41 2.82
CA ARG A 24 10.87 -5.41 2.30
C ARG A 24 10.89 -5.35 0.76
N PRO A 25 9.84 -4.81 0.12
CA PRO A 25 9.89 -4.55 -1.31
C PRO A 25 11.06 -3.63 -1.68
N PRO A 26 11.58 -3.73 -2.92
CA PRO A 26 12.63 -2.81 -3.39
C PRO A 26 12.18 -1.36 -3.28
N GLY A 27 13.01 -0.49 -2.70
CA GLY A 27 12.70 0.93 -2.53
C GLY A 27 11.94 1.28 -1.24
N TYR A 28 11.61 0.30 -0.39
CA TYR A 28 10.86 0.50 0.86
C TYR A 28 11.80 0.52 2.07
N GLU A 29 12.88 1.30 2.00
CA GLU A 29 13.85 1.45 3.07
C GLU A 29 13.37 2.45 4.14
N GLU A 30 12.57 3.44 3.75
CA GLU A 30 12.14 4.54 4.62
C GLU A 30 10.72 4.36 5.17
N TRP A 31 10.62 4.45 6.51
CA TRP A 31 9.37 4.27 7.25
C TRP A 31 9.22 5.36 8.31
N ILE A 32 8.05 5.97 8.36
CA ILE A 32 7.70 6.99 9.33
C ILE A 32 6.98 6.33 10.50
N THR A 33 7.47 6.60 11.71
CA THR A 33 6.84 6.13 12.94
C THR A 33 5.77 7.13 13.38
N VAL A 34 4.51 6.68 13.42
CA VAL A 34 3.38 7.45 13.90
C VAL A 34 3.27 7.29 15.42
N ALA A 35 3.57 8.37 16.14
CA ALA A 35 3.55 8.36 17.60
C ALA A 35 2.16 7.99 18.16
N PRO A 36 2.09 7.15 19.21
CA PRO A 36 0.86 6.94 19.96
C PRO A 36 0.33 8.28 20.48
N GLY A 37 -0.95 8.57 20.23
CA GLY A 37 -1.57 9.83 20.67
C GLY A 37 -1.33 11.05 19.78
N MET A 38 -0.70 10.88 18.60
CA MET A 38 -0.69 11.92 17.56
C MET A 38 -2.12 12.40 17.29
N SER A 39 -2.34 13.71 17.43
CA SER A 39 -3.64 14.35 17.18
C SER A 39 -3.46 15.52 16.23
N PRO A 40 -3.91 15.39 14.97
CA PRO A 40 -3.85 16.49 14.02
C PRO A 40 -4.68 17.71 14.45
N ASP A 41 -5.76 17.51 15.20
CA ASP A 41 -6.61 18.61 15.68
C ASP A 41 -5.91 19.44 16.76
N LYS A 42 -5.18 18.79 17.68
CA LYS A 42 -4.33 19.51 18.64
C LYS A 42 -3.22 20.29 17.94
N ALA A 43 -2.59 19.69 16.93
CA ALA A 43 -1.57 20.37 16.14
C ALA A 43 -2.12 21.56 15.36
N ALA A 44 -3.36 21.46 14.84
CA ALA A 44 -4.02 22.56 14.14
C ALA A 44 -4.36 23.75 15.05
N ALA A 45 -4.50 23.51 16.36
CA ALA A 45 -4.76 24.56 17.36
C ALA A 45 -3.47 25.24 17.86
N ASP A 46 -2.29 24.70 17.52
CA ASP A 46 -1.00 25.25 17.94
C ASP A 46 -0.46 26.23 16.88
N PRO A 47 -0.32 27.53 17.19
CA PRO A 47 0.14 28.53 16.23
C PRO A 47 1.61 28.37 15.80
N LEU A 48 2.40 27.55 16.51
CA LEU A 48 3.80 27.27 16.16
C LEU A 48 3.91 26.19 15.08
N ILE A 49 2.83 25.46 14.79
CA ILE A 49 2.83 24.39 13.80
C ILE A 49 2.35 24.92 12.46
N THR A 50 3.13 24.66 11.41
CA THR A 50 2.80 25.12 10.07
C THR A 50 1.59 24.37 9.49
N PRO A 51 0.79 24.98 8.61
CA PRO A 51 -0.32 24.30 7.93
C PRO A 51 0.12 23.04 7.18
N GLY A 52 1.32 23.06 6.58
CA GLY A 52 1.90 21.90 5.91
C GLY A 52 2.18 20.73 6.86
N ALA A 53 2.71 21.01 8.05
CA ALA A 53 2.93 20.00 9.09
C ALA A 53 1.59 19.41 9.58
N VAL A 54 0.57 20.23 9.78
CA VAL A 54 -0.79 19.76 10.11
C VAL A 54 -1.34 18.85 9.00
N GLY A 55 -1.16 19.24 7.73
CA GLY A 55 -1.55 18.43 6.56
C GLY A 55 -0.88 17.06 6.56
N MET A 56 0.42 17.01 6.82
CA MET A 56 1.17 15.77 6.94
C MET A 56 0.69 14.90 8.13
N MET A 57 0.42 15.51 9.28
CA MET A 57 -0.13 14.79 10.44
C MET A 57 -1.52 14.21 10.16
N ARG A 58 -2.39 14.96 9.48
CA ARG A 58 -3.71 14.45 9.03
C ARG A 58 -3.55 13.25 8.10
N ARG A 59 -2.59 13.32 7.16
CA ARG A 59 -2.26 12.22 6.26
C ARG A 59 -1.81 10.97 7.02
N LEU A 60 -0.82 11.10 7.91
CA LEU A 60 -0.34 9.99 8.73
C LEU A 60 -1.44 9.39 9.63
N ALA A 61 -2.31 10.24 10.20
CA ALA A 61 -3.44 9.79 11.01
C ALA A 61 -4.44 8.95 10.19
N ARG A 62 -4.70 9.31 8.92
CA ARG A 62 -5.54 8.51 8.01
C ARG A 62 -4.90 7.18 7.60
N LEU A 63 -3.58 7.13 7.44
CA LEU A 63 -2.88 5.93 6.98
C LEU A 63 -2.63 4.90 8.10
N ARG A 64 -2.52 5.36 9.34
CA ARG A 64 -2.21 4.51 10.51
C ARG A 64 -3.14 3.29 10.67
N PRO A 65 -4.46 3.36 10.45
CA PRO A 65 -5.32 2.17 10.52
C PRO A 65 -4.96 1.06 9.53
N VAL A 66 -4.35 1.41 8.39
CA VAL A 66 -4.00 0.46 7.32
C VAL A 66 -2.61 -0.13 7.52
N TYR A 67 -1.62 0.70 7.84
CA TYR A 67 -0.21 0.28 7.95
C TYR A 67 0.27 0.03 9.38
N GLY A 68 -0.55 0.37 10.38
CA GLY A 68 -0.16 0.38 11.78
C GLY A 68 0.74 1.58 12.13
N PRO A 69 1.58 1.47 13.18
CA PRO A 69 2.40 2.60 13.65
C PRO A 69 3.57 2.93 12.73
N GLN A 70 3.83 2.13 11.70
CA GLN A 70 4.93 2.33 10.76
C GLN A 70 4.38 2.44 9.35
N VAL A 71 4.43 3.65 8.81
CA VAL A 71 3.90 3.96 7.48
C VAL A 71 5.08 4.08 6.52
N PRO A 72 5.12 3.34 5.39
CA PRO A 72 6.18 3.51 4.41
C PRO A 72 6.04 4.87 3.72
N VAL A 73 7.15 5.51 3.36
CA VAL A 73 7.12 6.82 2.67
C VAL A 73 6.31 6.74 1.36
N GLN A 74 6.35 5.60 0.68
CA GLN A 74 5.55 5.31 -0.52
C GLN A 74 4.04 5.43 -0.30
N ALA A 75 3.54 5.09 0.90
CA ALA A 75 2.13 5.29 1.21
C ALA A 75 1.78 6.79 1.33
N LEU A 76 2.73 7.66 1.67
CA LEU A 76 2.50 9.11 1.64
C LEU A 76 2.43 9.63 0.21
N TRP A 77 3.36 9.19 -0.66
CA TRP A 77 3.35 9.55 -2.08
C TRP A 77 2.06 9.10 -2.75
N LEU A 78 1.61 7.87 -2.47
CA LEU A 78 0.32 7.37 -2.94
C LEU A 78 -0.83 8.24 -2.46
N ASP A 79 -0.89 8.58 -1.17
CA ASP A 79 -1.99 9.38 -0.64
C ASP A 79 -1.99 10.81 -1.24
N LEU A 80 -0.81 11.37 -1.55
CA LEU A 80 -0.63 12.66 -2.24
C LEU A 80 -1.12 12.59 -3.69
N ALA A 81 -0.72 11.57 -4.45
CA ALA A 81 -1.14 11.40 -5.84
C ALA A 81 -2.66 11.22 -5.97
N VAL A 82 -3.30 10.59 -4.97
CA VAL A 82 -4.77 10.52 -4.92
C VAL A 82 -5.40 11.90 -4.71
N ASP A 83 -4.77 12.81 -3.95
CA ASP A 83 -5.25 14.20 -3.83
C ASP A 83 -5.09 14.99 -5.13
N GLU A 84 -4.02 14.72 -5.89
CA GLU A 84 -3.75 15.34 -7.20
C GLU A 84 -4.70 14.83 -8.29
N GLY A 85 -5.32 13.66 -8.09
CA GLY A 85 -6.37 13.11 -8.94
C GLY A 85 -5.85 12.29 -10.13
N GLU A 86 -4.54 12.18 -10.30
CA GLU A 86 -3.89 11.41 -11.36
C GLU A 86 -2.90 10.41 -10.76
N LEU A 87 -3.07 9.14 -11.11
CA LEU A 87 -2.13 8.07 -10.79
C LEU A 87 -1.44 7.62 -12.07
N LEU A 88 -0.19 7.21 -11.97
CA LEU A 88 0.52 6.61 -13.10
C LEU A 88 0.66 5.11 -12.87
N LEU A 89 0.56 4.32 -13.93
CA LEU A 89 0.68 2.86 -13.88
C LEU A 89 1.74 2.39 -14.86
N ARG A 90 2.73 1.66 -14.36
CA ARG A 90 3.76 1.01 -15.17
C ARG A 90 3.16 -0.17 -15.92
N ARG A 91 3.42 -0.24 -17.23
CA ARG A 91 3.08 -1.34 -18.15
C ARG A 91 4.31 -1.70 -18.99
N ALA A 92 4.29 -2.86 -19.65
CA ALA A 92 5.41 -3.34 -20.48
C ALA A 92 5.83 -2.36 -21.60
N GLY A 93 4.90 -1.55 -22.11
CA GLY A 93 5.15 -0.55 -23.17
C GLY A 93 5.39 0.88 -22.68
N GLY A 94 5.46 1.11 -21.36
CA GLY A 94 5.64 2.44 -20.78
C GLY A 94 4.68 2.73 -19.63
N THR A 95 4.49 4.01 -19.33
CA THR A 95 3.66 4.47 -18.21
C THR A 95 2.34 5.03 -18.74
N VAL A 96 1.23 4.60 -18.14
CA VAL A 96 -0.12 5.02 -18.53
C VAL A 96 -0.74 5.83 -17.39
N GLY A 97 -1.37 6.95 -17.71
CA GLY A 97 -2.15 7.74 -16.76
C GLY A 97 -3.47 7.05 -16.41
N LEU A 98 -3.82 7.09 -15.13
CA LEU A 98 -5.03 6.49 -14.57
C LEU A 98 -5.72 7.55 -13.70
N PRO A 99 -6.73 8.26 -14.23
CA PRO A 99 -7.49 9.20 -13.44
C PRO A 99 -8.18 8.51 -12.25
N VAL A 100 -8.10 9.10 -11.07
CA VAL A 100 -8.69 8.53 -9.83
C VAL A 100 -10.20 8.27 -9.99
N ALA A 101 -10.89 9.13 -10.74
CA ALA A 101 -12.32 8.98 -11.05
C ALA A 101 -12.62 7.70 -11.86
N GLU A 102 -11.76 7.33 -12.80
CA GLU A 102 -11.92 6.12 -13.61
C GLU A 102 -11.64 4.86 -12.79
N LEU A 103 -10.63 4.91 -11.92
CA LEU A 103 -10.30 3.81 -11.01
C LEU A 103 -11.45 3.50 -10.03
N ALA A 104 -12.23 4.51 -9.63
CA ALA A 104 -13.40 4.29 -8.77
C ALA A 104 -14.43 3.32 -9.39
N GLY A 105 -14.64 3.43 -10.70
CA GLY A 105 -15.52 2.53 -11.45
C GLY A 105 -14.99 1.09 -11.47
N LEU A 106 -13.68 0.91 -11.59
CA LEU A 106 -13.02 -0.40 -11.61
C LEU A 106 -13.02 -1.08 -10.24
N LEU A 107 -12.92 -0.31 -9.15
CA LEU A 107 -12.96 -0.83 -7.77
C LEU A 107 -14.39 -1.14 -7.28
N GLY A 108 -15.42 -0.90 -8.11
CA GLY A 108 -16.81 -1.14 -7.74
C GLY A 108 -17.33 -0.21 -6.66
N ALA A 109 -16.71 0.96 -6.47
CA ALA A 109 -17.15 1.97 -5.51
C ALA A 109 -18.36 2.72 -6.08
N PRO A 110 -19.61 2.49 -5.60
CA PRO A 110 -20.83 2.87 -6.32
C PRO A 110 -21.13 4.37 -6.42
N ALA A 111 -20.20 5.26 -6.07
CA ALA A 111 -20.39 6.70 -6.11
C ALA A 111 -19.12 7.53 -6.38
N GLY A 112 -18.01 6.92 -6.84
CA GLY A 112 -16.85 7.70 -7.30
C GLY A 112 -16.17 8.56 -6.24
N ARG A 113 -16.43 8.37 -4.94
CA ARG A 113 -15.83 9.21 -3.90
C ARG A 113 -14.34 8.88 -3.78
N ALA A 114 -13.51 9.91 -3.85
CA ALA A 114 -12.06 9.79 -3.72
C ALA A 114 -11.64 9.06 -2.42
N GLU A 115 -12.45 9.13 -1.36
CA GLU A 115 -12.23 8.41 -0.10
C GLU A 115 -12.31 6.88 -0.26
N ASP A 116 -13.25 6.37 -1.06
CA ASP A 116 -13.40 4.93 -1.31
C ASP A 116 -12.23 4.39 -2.16
N VAL A 117 -11.82 5.17 -3.17
CA VAL A 117 -10.65 4.85 -4.01
C VAL A 117 -9.37 4.84 -3.19
N ARG A 118 -9.18 5.87 -2.34
CA ARG A 118 -8.04 5.98 -1.43
C ARG A 118 -7.95 4.77 -0.52
N ALA A 119 -9.05 4.41 0.14
CA ALA A 119 -9.09 3.26 1.04
C ALA A 119 -8.72 1.96 0.30
N GLY A 120 -9.33 1.70 -0.85
CA GLY A 120 -9.05 0.51 -1.66
C GLY A 120 -7.59 0.46 -2.15
N LEU A 121 -7.04 1.58 -2.61
CA LEU A 121 -5.65 1.67 -3.04
C LEU A 121 -4.67 1.40 -1.90
N HIS A 122 -4.89 2.00 -0.73
CA HIS A 122 -4.03 1.75 0.42
C HIS A 122 -4.11 0.31 0.92
N GLU A 123 -5.28 -0.33 0.83
CA GLU A 123 -5.44 -1.74 1.15
C GLU A 123 -4.68 -2.63 0.16
N LEU A 124 -4.81 -2.39 -1.15
CA LEU A 124 -4.04 -3.11 -2.17
C LEU A 124 -2.53 -2.92 -1.97
N HIS A 125 -2.11 -1.70 -1.64
CA HIS A 125 -0.72 -1.39 -1.36
C HIS A 125 -0.19 -2.07 -0.10
N ALA A 126 -0.94 -2.03 1.01
CA ALA A 126 -0.55 -2.68 2.26
C ALA A 126 -0.45 -4.21 2.14
N ARG A 127 -1.29 -4.80 1.28
CA ARG A 127 -1.25 -6.23 0.94
C ARG A 127 -0.12 -6.59 -0.05
N GLY A 128 0.55 -5.60 -0.63
CA GLY A 128 1.60 -5.79 -1.63
C GLY A 128 1.08 -6.27 -2.98
N VAL A 129 -0.16 -5.93 -3.33
CA VAL A 129 -0.74 -6.18 -4.67
C VAL A 129 -0.31 -5.10 -5.65
N VAL A 130 -0.14 -3.87 -5.16
CA VAL A 130 0.38 -2.74 -5.90
C VAL A 130 1.50 -2.11 -5.09
N LEU A 131 2.60 -1.72 -5.72
CA LEU A 131 3.70 -1.00 -5.08
C LEU A 131 3.97 0.29 -5.82
N VAL A 132 4.37 1.32 -5.09
CA VAL A 132 4.92 2.55 -5.68
C VAL A 132 6.38 2.32 -6.10
N GLU A 133 6.72 2.78 -7.30
CA GLU A 133 8.09 2.80 -7.83
C GLU A 133 8.95 3.79 -7.04
N PRO A 134 10.18 3.42 -6.63
CA PRO A 134 11.08 4.33 -5.94
C PRO A 134 11.64 5.40 -6.89
N ASP A 135 11.99 6.55 -6.32
CA ASP A 135 12.83 7.58 -6.95
C ASP A 135 12.31 8.21 -8.25
N GLU A 136 11.00 8.15 -8.49
CA GLU A 136 10.35 8.83 -9.61
C GLU A 136 9.86 10.23 -9.18
N GLU A 137 9.94 11.22 -10.08
CA GLU A 137 9.40 12.57 -9.84
C GLU A 137 7.87 12.57 -9.64
N ARG A 138 7.21 11.49 -10.10
CA ARG A 138 5.78 11.27 -9.99
C ARG A 138 5.51 9.90 -9.40
N THR A 139 4.38 9.76 -8.71
CA THR A 139 3.96 8.48 -8.13
C THR A 139 3.56 7.50 -9.23
N VAL A 140 4.42 6.53 -9.54
CA VAL A 140 4.14 5.43 -10.47
C VAL A 140 3.83 4.16 -9.70
N LEU A 141 2.70 3.53 -10.04
CA LEU A 141 2.25 2.26 -9.49
C LEU A 141 2.76 1.12 -10.35
N ARG A 142 3.17 0.03 -9.70
CA ARG A 142 3.54 -1.25 -10.31
C ARG A 142 2.62 -2.35 -9.78
N VAL A 143 2.04 -3.14 -10.68
CA VAL A 143 1.17 -4.26 -10.31
C VAL A 143 2.04 -5.47 -9.99
N VAL A 144 1.85 -6.05 -8.81
CA VAL A 144 2.58 -7.24 -8.35
C VAL A 144 1.87 -8.48 -8.84
N THR A 145 2.53 -9.28 -9.68
CA THR A 145 2.03 -10.57 -10.16
C THR A 145 2.40 -11.72 -9.24
N ALA A 146 3.53 -11.63 -8.55
CA ALA A 146 3.92 -12.56 -7.51
C ALA A 146 4.56 -11.86 -6.32
N ARG A 147 3.83 -11.87 -5.21
CA ARG A 147 4.28 -11.41 -3.91
C ARG A 147 5.10 -12.52 -3.21
N PRO A 148 6.26 -12.22 -2.62
CA PRO A 148 7.05 -13.23 -1.92
C PRO A 148 6.34 -13.72 -0.65
N ALA A 149 6.39 -15.04 -0.43
CA ALA A 149 5.80 -15.67 0.76
C ALA A 149 6.66 -15.56 2.03
N ARG A 150 7.89 -15.03 1.92
CA ARG A 150 8.83 -14.84 3.03
C ARG A 150 9.80 -13.69 2.75
N PRO A 151 10.37 -13.06 3.80
CA PRO A 151 11.40 -12.04 3.63
C PRO A 151 12.57 -12.51 2.75
N GLY A 152 13.06 -11.62 1.90
CA GLY A 152 14.14 -11.91 0.94
C GLY A 152 13.71 -12.69 -0.31
N GLY A 153 12.42 -13.01 -0.46
CA GLY A 153 11.88 -13.53 -1.70
C GLY A 153 11.83 -12.48 -2.81
N ARG A 154 11.78 -12.95 -4.07
CA ARG A 154 11.67 -12.08 -5.24
C ARG A 154 10.25 -11.54 -5.40
N TRP A 155 10.15 -10.24 -5.70
CA TRP A 155 8.93 -9.59 -6.16
C TRP A 155 8.87 -9.66 -7.68
N LEU A 156 7.72 -10.05 -8.24
CA LEU A 156 7.48 -10.05 -9.68
C LEU A 156 6.38 -9.06 -10.03
N PHE A 157 6.58 -8.36 -11.13
CA PHE A 157 5.70 -7.29 -11.59
C PHE A 157 5.13 -7.61 -12.97
N GLU A 158 4.00 -7.00 -13.30
CA GLU A 158 3.26 -7.29 -14.54
C GLU A 158 4.04 -6.88 -15.80
N GLU A 159 4.69 -5.71 -15.78
CA GLU A 159 5.48 -5.20 -16.90
C GLU A 159 6.71 -6.04 -17.21
N GLU A 160 7.20 -6.83 -16.24
CA GLU A 160 8.31 -7.75 -16.44
C GLU A 160 7.85 -9.08 -17.08
N ALA A 161 6.56 -9.38 -17.02
CA ALA A 161 5.98 -10.65 -17.46
C ALA A 161 5.47 -10.63 -18.90
N SER A 162 5.20 -9.45 -19.47
CA SER A 162 4.79 -9.29 -20.86
C SER A 162 5.99 -8.86 -21.72
N PRO A 163 6.57 -9.75 -22.56
CA PRO A 163 7.43 -9.28 -23.63
C PRO A 163 6.59 -8.37 -24.53
N ALA A 164 7.15 -7.21 -24.89
CA ALA A 164 6.55 -6.32 -25.88
C ALA A 164 6.17 -7.14 -27.12
N GLY A 165 4.86 -7.21 -27.38
CA GLY A 165 4.31 -7.78 -28.61
C GLY A 165 4.45 -6.83 -29.78
#